data_AF-A0A3D3M4J2-F1
#
_entry.id   AF-A0A3D3M4J2-F1
#
_cell.length_a   1.000
_cell.length_b   1.000
_cell.length_c   1.000
_cell.angle_alpha   90.00
_cell.angle_beta   90.00
_cell.angle_gamma   90.00
#
_symmetry.space_group_name_H-M   'P 1'
#
loop_
_entity.id
_entity.type
_entity.pdbx_description
1 polymer ?
#
loop_
_entity_poly.entity_id
_entity_poly.type
_entity_poly.pdbx_seq_one_letter_code
_entity_poly.pdbx_strand_id
1 'polypeptide(L)'
;MTTPTPCYHCALPVPADSHFTAVVLGETRQFCCPGCQAVAEAIVAGKLESYYQHRSEASANPEALPRQLSDELALYDRADVQQPFVRHEGELAET
;
A
#
# COMPACT_ATOMS: atom_id res chain seq x y z
N MET A 1 -4.55 20.15 22.87
CA MET A 1 -3.71 19.16 22.18
C MET A 1 -4.28 18.99 20.79
N THR A 2 -3.54 19.35 19.75
CA THR A 2 -4.01 19.27 18.36
C THR A 2 -3.80 17.84 17.87
N THR A 3 -4.88 17.13 17.53
CA THR A 3 -4.76 15.79 16.94
C THR A 3 -4.21 15.95 15.51
N PRO A 4 -3.12 15.27 15.15
CA PRO A 4 -2.55 15.37 13.81
C PRO A 4 -3.51 14.78 12.78
N THR A 5 -3.55 15.36 11.58
CA THR A 5 -4.33 14.83 10.45
C THR A 5 -3.86 13.41 10.14
N PRO A 6 -4.76 12.42 10.00
CA PRO A 6 -4.36 11.08 9.60
C PRO A 6 -4.01 11.03 8.10
N CYS A 7 -2.96 10.30 7.76
CA CYS A 7 -2.57 10.02 6.38
C CYS A 7 -3.73 9.32 5.66
N TYR A 8 -4.08 9.81 4.47
CA TYR A 8 -5.20 9.23 3.73
C TYR A 8 -4.96 7.77 3.30
N HIS A 9 -3.70 7.35 3.14
CA HIS A 9 -3.36 5.99 2.73
C HIS A 9 -3.28 5.01 3.91
N CYS A 10 -2.45 5.31 4.91
CA CYS A 10 -2.10 4.37 6.00
C CYS A 10 -2.60 4.76 7.38
N ALA A 11 -3.34 5.88 7.51
CA ALA A 11 -3.86 6.43 8.77
C ALA A 11 -2.82 6.84 9.83
N LEU A 12 -1.52 6.72 9.56
CA LEU A 12 -0.48 7.28 10.45
C LEU A 12 -0.55 8.81 10.49
N PRO A 13 -0.12 9.46 11.59
CA PRO A 13 -0.07 10.91 11.68
C PRO A 13 0.71 11.56 10.53
N VAL A 14 0.13 12.58 9.90
CA VAL A 14 0.84 13.43 8.95
C VAL A 14 1.76 14.37 9.75
N PRO A 15 3.09 14.35 9.51
CA PRO A 15 4.01 15.32 10.13
C PRO A 15 3.65 16.76 9.78
N ALA A 16 3.88 17.70 10.71
CA ALA A 16 3.50 19.10 10.53
C ALA A 16 4.21 19.78 9.35
N ASP A 17 5.37 19.29 8.96
CA ASP A 17 6.20 19.73 7.83
C ASP A 17 6.02 18.87 6.56
N SER A 18 5.06 17.94 6.56
CA SER A 18 4.73 17.17 5.38
C SER A 18 4.09 18.05 4.31
N HIS A 19 4.55 17.85 3.07
CA HIS A 19 4.05 18.51 1.86
C HIS A 19 3.50 17.50 0.85
N PHE A 20 3.41 16.22 1.24
CA PHE A 20 2.98 15.15 0.36
C PHE A 20 1.46 15.18 0.17
N THR A 21 1.02 15.41 -1.06
CA THR A 21 -0.39 15.53 -1.44
C THR A 21 -0.65 14.91 -2.80
N ALA A 22 -1.87 14.44 -3.03
CA ALA A 22 -2.35 13.93 -4.31
C ALA A 22 -3.88 14.08 -4.38
N VAL A 23 -4.41 14.09 -5.60
CA VAL A 23 -5.86 14.10 -5.83
C VAL A 23 -6.37 12.66 -5.84
N VAL A 24 -7.27 12.33 -4.93
CA VAL A 24 -7.91 11.02 -4.85
C VAL A 24 -9.41 11.20 -4.67
N LEU A 25 -10.21 10.56 -5.52
CA LEU A 25 -11.66 10.71 -5.59
C LEU A 25 -12.09 12.18 -5.79
N GLY A 26 -11.31 12.94 -6.57
CA GLY A 26 -11.54 14.36 -6.84
C GLY A 26 -11.19 15.32 -5.70
N GLU A 27 -10.71 14.84 -4.56
CA GLU A 27 -10.31 15.66 -3.42
C GLU A 27 -8.80 15.63 -3.20
N THR A 28 -8.21 16.78 -2.81
CA THR A 28 -6.80 16.82 -2.39
C THR A 28 -6.65 16.15 -1.03
N ARG A 29 -5.82 15.10 -0.96
CA ARG A 29 -5.54 14.32 0.25
C ARG A 29 -4.11 14.55 0.73
N GLN A 30 -3.90 14.44 2.04
CA GLN A 30 -2.58 14.56 2.69
C GLN A 30 -2.00 13.19 3.02
N PHE A 31 -0.67 13.07 2.92
CA PHE A 31 0.07 11.84 3.17
C PHE A 31 1.23 12.06 4.15
N CYS A 32 1.60 11.02 4.89
CA CYS A 32 2.67 11.11 5.88
C CYS A 32 4.09 11.04 5.29
N CYS A 33 4.26 10.52 4.07
CA CYS A 33 5.56 10.26 3.45
C CYS A 33 5.43 10.16 1.91
N PRO A 34 6.55 10.22 1.16
CA PRO A 34 6.50 10.15 -0.31
C PRO A 34 6.02 8.77 -0.81
N GLY A 35 6.25 7.70 -0.06
CA GLY A 35 5.76 6.36 -0.42
C GLY A 35 4.22 6.28 -0.42
N CYS A 36 3.55 6.86 0.57
CA CYS A 36 2.09 6.91 0.62
C CYS A 36 1.50 7.75 -0.52
N GLN A 37 2.16 8.85 -0.89
CA GLN A 37 1.76 9.63 -2.07
C GLN A 37 1.93 8.82 -3.36
N ALA A 38 3.09 8.20 -3.56
CA ALA A 38 3.38 7.42 -4.77
C ALA A 38 2.40 6.25 -4.96
N VAL A 39 2.04 5.54 -3.89
CA VAL A 39 1.02 4.47 -3.96
C VAL A 39 -0.35 5.05 -4.32
N ALA A 40 -0.75 6.16 -3.72
CA ALA A 40 -2.03 6.80 -4.04
C ALA A 40 -2.08 7.25 -5.51
N GLU A 41 -1.02 7.89 -5.99
CA GLU A 41 -0.89 8.31 -7.39
C GLU A 41 -0.93 7.11 -8.35
N ALA A 42 -0.26 6.00 -8.01
CA ALA A 42 -0.30 4.78 -8.81
C ALA A 42 -1.70 4.17 -8.88
N ILE A 43 -2.43 4.13 -7.76
CA ILE A 43 -3.83 3.66 -7.71
C ILE A 43 -4.72 4.54 -8.61
N VAL A 44 -4.56 5.86 -8.52
CA VAL A 44 -5.32 6.82 -9.35
C VAL A 44 -4.98 6.65 -10.83
N ALA A 45 -3.70 6.60 -11.19
CA ALA A 45 -3.24 6.41 -12.57
C ALA A 45 -3.72 5.08 -13.15
N GLY A 46 -3.79 4.02 -12.33
CA GLY A 46 -4.34 2.71 -12.70
C GLY A 46 -5.86 2.66 -12.81
N LYS A 47 -6.58 3.76 -12.53
CA LYS A 47 -8.05 3.81 -12.42
C LYS A 47 -8.61 2.82 -11.38
N LEU A 48 -7.86 2.60 -10.32
CA LEU A 48 -8.18 1.68 -9.22
C LEU A 48 -8.70 2.41 -7.98
N GLU A 49 -9.17 3.65 -8.11
CA GLU A 49 -9.64 4.48 -6.98
C GLU A 49 -10.83 3.87 -6.21
N SER A 50 -11.53 2.89 -6.81
CA SER A 50 -12.54 2.07 -6.11
C SER A 50 -11.96 1.38 -4.87
N TYR A 51 -10.64 1.12 -4.85
CA TYR A 51 -9.92 0.70 -3.65
C TYR A 51 -10.24 1.59 -2.44
N TYR A 52 -10.19 2.92 -2.61
CA TYR A 52 -10.43 3.87 -1.52
C TYR A 52 -11.92 3.95 -1.12
N GLN A 53 -12.83 3.59 -2.01
CA GLN A 53 -14.27 3.55 -1.74
C GLN A 53 -14.69 2.28 -0.98
N HIS A 54 -14.00 1.16 -1.23
CA HIS A 54 -14.41 -0.15 -0.74
C HIS A 54 -13.49 -0.74 0.34
N ARG A 55 -12.33 -0.14 0.62
CA ARG A 55 -11.45 -0.62 1.69
C ARG A 55 -12.17 -0.55 3.04
N SER A 56 -12.07 -1.64 3.81
CA SER A 56 -12.55 -1.69 5.19
C SER A 56 -11.60 -0.99 6.15
N GLU A 57 -10.30 -1.02 5.85
CA GLU A 57 -9.24 -0.49 6.71
C GLU A 57 -8.20 0.28 5.88
N ALA A 58 -7.46 1.17 6.56
CA ALA A 58 -6.31 1.83 5.95
C ALA A 58 -5.17 0.84 5.73
N SER A 59 -4.28 1.13 4.77
CA SER A 59 -3.12 0.27 4.52
C SER A 59 -2.21 0.24 5.75
N ALA A 60 -2.01 -0.93 6.33
CA ALA A 60 -1.05 -1.09 7.41
C ALA A 60 0.38 -0.88 6.88
N ASN A 61 1.27 -0.34 7.73
CA ASN A 61 2.71 -0.45 7.47
C ASN A 61 3.08 -1.95 7.57
N PRO A 62 3.67 -2.57 6.53
CA PRO A 62 4.11 -3.96 6.59
C PRO A 62 5.06 -4.24 7.77
N GLU A 63 5.88 -3.26 8.16
CA GLU A 63 6.82 -3.38 9.28
C GLU A 63 6.11 -3.44 10.64
N ALA A 64 4.85 -3.01 10.71
CA ALA A 64 4.02 -3.08 11.92
C ALA A 64 3.31 -4.43 12.07
N LEU A 65 3.41 -5.33 11.07
CA LEU A 65 2.79 -6.66 11.14
C LEU A 65 3.58 -7.56 12.11
N PRO A 66 2.90 -8.52 12.78
CA PRO A 66 3.59 -9.51 13.61
C PRO A 66 4.60 -10.32 12.78
N ARG A 67 5.81 -10.54 13.32
CA ARG A 67 6.87 -11.30 12.61
C ARG A 67 6.41 -12.69 12.18
N GLN A 68 5.59 -13.33 12.99
CA GLN A 68 5.01 -14.64 12.72
C GLN A 68 4.23 -14.64 11.39
N LEU A 69 3.51 -13.56 11.09
CA LEU A 69 2.78 -13.45 9.82
C LEU A 69 3.76 -13.35 8.65
N SER A 70 4.85 -12.59 8.80
CA SER A 70 5.90 -12.50 7.76
C SER A 70 6.58 -13.86 7.53
N ASP A 71 6.88 -14.60 8.61
CA ASP A 71 7.48 -15.93 8.52
C ASP A 71 6.54 -16.93 7.83
N GLU A 72 5.24 -16.86 8.09
CA GLU A 72 4.21 -17.66 7.40
C GLU A 72 4.10 -17.28 5.92
N LEU A 73 4.09 -15.98 5.60
CA LEU A 73 4.00 -15.50 4.22
C LEU A 73 5.22 -15.93 3.39
N ALA A 74 6.42 -15.97 3.98
CA ALA A 74 7.64 -16.42 3.31
C ALA A 74 7.58 -17.89 2.83
N LEU A 75 6.67 -18.71 3.37
CA LEU A 75 6.46 -20.07 2.88
C LEU A 75 5.85 -20.09 1.47
N TYR A 76 5.09 -19.07 1.09
CA TYR A 76 4.52 -18.92 -0.26
C TYR A 76 5.57 -18.46 -1.29
N ASP A 77 6.69 -17.92 -0.84
CA ASP A 77 7.82 -17.54 -1.70
C ASP A 77 8.77 -18.71 -2.01
N ARG A 78 8.47 -19.90 -1.48
CA ARG A 78 9.25 -21.10 -1.78
C ARG A 78 9.04 -21.55 -3.22
N ALA A 79 10.14 -21.82 -3.92
CA ALA A 79 10.11 -22.24 -5.32
C ALA A 79 9.25 -23.50 -5.56
N ASP A 80 9.30 -24.49 -4.66
CA ASP A 80 8.51 -25.72 -4.80
C ASP A 80 7.00 -25.50 -4.58
N VAL A 81 6.62 -24.43 -3.88
CA VAL A 81 5.23 -24.01 -3.70
C VAL A 81 4.73 -23.23 -4.91
N GLN A 82 5.57 -22.36 -5.50
CA GLN A 82 5.18 -21.51 -6.64
C GLN A 82 5.19 -22.25 -7.99
N GLN A 83 6.11 -23.19 -8.18
CA GLN A 83 6.35 -23.87 -9.47
C GLN A 83 5.09 -24.40 -10.16
N PRO A 84 4.08 -24.98 -9.47
CA PRO A 84 2.87 -25.46 -10.11
C PRO A 84 1.91 -24.36 -10.61
N PHE A 85 2.06 -23.12 -10.14
CA PHE A 85 1.12 -22.02 -10.35
C PHE A 85 1.69 -20.83 -11.12
N VAL A 86 3.02 -20.74 -11.25
CA VAL A 86 3.69 -19.59 -11.87
C VAL A 86 4.47 -20.07 -13.09
N ARG A 87 4.19 -19.47 -14.26
CA ARG A 87 4.98 -19.65 -15.47
C ARG A 87 5.96 -18.49 -15.62
N HIS A 88 7.21 -18.80 -15.96
CA HIS A 88 8.24 -17.81 -16.23
C HIS A 88 8.54 -17.72 -17.73
N GLU A 89 8.49 -16.51 -18.29
CA GLU A 89 8.91 -16.18 -19.64
C GLU A 89 10.00 -15.10 -19.58
N GLY A 90 11.26 -15.53 -19.48
CA GLY A 90 12.38 -14.62 -19.24
C GLY A 90 12.29 -14.00 -17.84
N GLU A 91 12.27 -12.66 -17.78
CA GLU A 91 12.11 -11.89 -16.53
C GLU A 91 10.64 -11.74 -16.10
N LEU A 92 9.69 -12.20 -16.91
CA LEU A 92 8.26 -12.11 -16.62
C LEU A 92 7.77 -13.36 -15.91
N ALA A 93 6.88 -13.16 -14.93
CA ALA A 93 6.18 -14.22 -14.22
C ALA A 93 4.67 -13.98 -14.33
N GLU A 94 3.92 -15.02 -14.66
CA GLU A 94 2.46 -14.97 -14.77
C GLU A 94 1.81 -16.20 -14.13
N THR A 95 0.55 -16.05 -13.73
CA THR A 95 -0.29 -17.08 -13.08
C THR A 95 -1.41 -17.54 -13.98
#